data_AF-A0A183FFI0-F1
#
_entry.id   AF-A0A183FFI0-F1
#
_cell.length_a   1.000
_cell.length_b   1.000
_cell.length_c   1.000
_cell.angle_alpha   90.00
_cell.angle_beta   90.00
_cell.angle_gamma   90.00
#
_symmetry.space_group_name_H-M   'P 1'
#
loop_
_entity.id
_entity.type
_entity.pdbx_description
1 polymer ?
#
loop_
_entity_poly.entity_id
_entity_poly.type
_entity_poly.pdbx_seq_one_letter_code
_entity_poly.pdbx_strand_id
1 'polypeptide(L)'
;MASLEDRSAAVALLKLGSSFSTISKMLKLHRMQVHRVIKCLEETGGSENCPTRRPRQPARTPAIRKAVKDKLPRNPAESPGKHPAKEHKHKAKSS
;
A
#
# COMPACT_ATOMS: atom_id res chain seq x y z
N MET A 1 7.43 -11.68 -11.15
CA MET A 1 8.62 -10.98 -10.59
C MET A 1 9.77 -11.98 -10.60
N ALA A 2 11.03 -11.54 -10.74
CA ALA A 2 12.20 -12.44 -10.59
C ALA A 2 12.19 -13.09 -9.19
N SER A 3 12.59 -14.37 -9.11
CA SER A 3 12.65 -15.12 -7.85
C SER A 3 13.68 -14.49 -6.90
N LEU A 4 13.65 -14.89 -5.63
CA LEU A 4 14.63 -14.42 -4.67
C LEU A 4 16.05 -14.88 -5.03
N GLU A 5 16.18 -16.12 -5.50
CA GLU A 5 17.45 -16.70 -5.97
C GLU A 5 17.99 -15.91 -7.17
N ASP A 6 17.14 -15.60 -8.15
CA ASP A 6 17.53 -14.83 -9.34
C ASP A 6 18.04 -13.43 -8.98
N ARG A 7 17.41 -12.79 -7.98
CA ARG A 7 17.84 -11.47 -7.48
C ARG A 7 19.19 -11.55 -6.79
N SER A 8 19.36 -12.54 -5.91
CA SER A 8 20.64 -12.82 -5.23
C SER A 8 21.77 -13.03 -6.24
N ALA A 9 21.53 -13.87 -7.25
CA ALA A 9 22.50 -14.16 -8.30
C ALA A 9 22.82 -12.91 -9.14
N ALA A 10 21.83 -12.08 -9.48
CA ALA A 10 22.04 -10.84 -10.22
C ALA A 10 22.95 -9.87 -9.44
N VAL A 11 22.76 -9.77 -8.13
CA VAL A 11 23.58 -8.91 -7.25
C VAL A 11 25.00 -9.45 -7.12
N ALA A 12 25.17 -10.77 -6.97
CA ALA A 12 26.48 -11.40 -6.91
C ALA A 12 27.27 -11.17 -8.20
N LEU A 13 26.64 -11.36 -9.37
CA LEU A 13 27.26 -11.13 -10.67
C LEU A 13 27.62 -9.65 -10.89
N LEU A 14 26.81 -8.73 -10.40
CA LEU A 14 27.12 -7.29 -10.45
C LEU A 14 28.34 -6.95 -9.58
N LYS A 15 28.43 -7.50 -8.35
CA LYS A 15 29.61 -7.31 -7.47
C LYS A 15 30.89 -7.88 -8.09
N LEU A 16 30.76 -8.91 -8.92
CA LEU A 16 31.83 -9.48 -9.74
C LEU A 16 32.21 -8.62 -10.97
N GLY A 17 31.53 -7.49 -11.20
CA GLY A 17 31.79 -6.59 -12.33
C GLY A 17 31.13 -7.02 -13.65
N SER A 18 30.18 -7.95 -13.61
CA SER A 18 29.48 -8.38 -14.83
C SER A 18 28.55 -7.29 -15.36
N SER A 19 28.49 -7.14 -16.68
CA SER A 19 27.59 -6.18 -17.32
C SER A 19 26.12 -6.59 -17.20
N PHE A 20 25.21 -5.61 -17.24
CA PHE A 20 23.76 -5.84 -17.21
C PHE A 20 23.26 -6.78 -18.32
N SER A 21 23.85 -6.70 -19.51
CA SER A 21 23.48 -7.58 -20.63
C SER A 21 23.95 -9.01 -20.40
N THR A 22 25.13 -9.20 -19.80
CA THR A 22 25.65 -10.50 -19.39
C THR A 22 24.75 -11.12 -18.34
N ILE A 23 24.40 -10.38 -17.28
CA ILE A 23 23.52 -10.85 -16.19
C ILE A 23 22.15 -11.25 -16.74
N SER A 24 21.57 -10.43 -17.63
CA SER A 24 20.28 -10.71 -18.29
C SER A 24 20.33 -12.02 -19.08
N LYS A 25 21.41 -12.29 -19.81
CA LYS A 25 21.58 -13.53 -20.58
C LYS A 25 21.80 -14.74 -19.67
N MET A 26 22.62 -14.61 -18.64
CA MET A 26 22.96 -15.70 -17.71
C MET A 26 21.74 -16.16 -16.90
N LEU A 27 20.96 -15.21 -16.38
CA LEU A 27 19.80 -15.50 -15.56
C LEU A 27 18.51 -15.65 -16.38
N LYS A 28 18.60 -15.55 -17.72
CA LYS A 28 17.44 -15.53 -18.63
C LYS A 28 16.35 -14.52 -18.20
N LEU A 29 16.78 -13.41 -17.59
CA LEU A 29 15.91 -12.36 -17.08
C LEU A 29 15.74 -11.26 -18.13
N HIS A 30 14.55 -10.70 -18.20
CA HIS A 30 14.29 -9.51 -18.99
C HIS A 30 15.15 -8.32 -18.49
N ARG A 31 15.71 -7.52 -19.41
CA ARG A 31 16.58 -6.37 -19.10
C ARG A 31 16.01 -5.43 -18.03
N MET A 32 14.71 -5.12 -18.11
CA MET A 32 14.06 -4.24 -17.13
C MET A 32 13.96 -4.86 -15.73
N GLN A 33 13.97 -6.18 -15.60
CA GLN A 33 13.99 -6.83 -14.28
C GLN A 33 15.36 -6.65 -13.63
N VAL A 34 16.44 -6.87 -14.38
CA VAL A 34 17.82 -6.65 -13.88
C VAL A 34 18.02 -5.19 -13.48
N HIS A 35 17.59 -4.24 -14.32
CA HIS A 35 17.65 -2.81 -14.00
C HIS A 35 16.90 -2.43 -12.73
N ARG A 36 15.70 -3.01 -12.53
CA ARG A 36 14.93 -2.79 -11.31
C ARG A 36 15.69 -3.33 -10.11
N VAL A 37 16.14 -4.58 -10.13
CA VAL A 37 16.87 -5.21 -9.01
C VAL A 37 18.06 -4.36 -8.55
N ILE A 38 18.82 -3.82 -9.51
CA ILE A 38 20.00 -3.01 -9.21
C ILE A 38 19.62 -1.64 -8.65
N LYS A 39 18.62 -0.99 -9.24
CA LYS A 39 18.07 0.26 -8.70
C LYS A 39 17.56 0.09 -7.26
N CYS A 40 16.92 -1.05 -6.96
CA CYS A 40 16.47 -1.37 -5.61
C CYS A 40 17.64 -1.56 -4.63
N LEU A 41 18.75 -2.14 -5.10
CA LEU A 41 19.96 -2.34 -4.31
C LEU A 41 20.57 -0.99 -3.92
N GLU A 42 20.67 -0.05 -4.87
CA GLU A 42 21.17 1.30 -4.63
C GLU A 42 20.26 2.11 -3.70
N GLU A 43 18.93 2.04 -3.90
CA GLU A 43 17.96 2.80 -3.11
C GLU A 43 17.73 2.22 -1.70
N THR A 44 17.86 0.91 -1.52
CA THR A 44 17.41 0.20 -0.30
C THR A 44 18.52 -0.62 0.38
N GLY A 45 19.74 -0.61 -0.13
CA GLY A 45 20.88 -1.35 0.44
C GLY A 45 20.73 -2.87 0.44
N GLY A 46 19.80 -3.43 -0.36
CA GLY A 46 19.62 -4.88 -0.53
C GLY A 46 18.46 -5.54 0.21
N SER A 47 17.43 -4.78 0.62
CA SER A 47 16.20 -5.36 1.16
C SER A 47 15.07 -5.43 0.12
N GLU A 48 14.29 -6.51 0.17
CA GLU A 48 13.36 -7.05 -0.83
C GLU A 48 12.24 -6.11 -1.33
N ASN A 49 12.17 -4.90 -0.80
CA ASN A 49 11.04 -4.00 -0.94
C ASN A 49 11.36 -2.85 -1.88
N CYS A 50 11.41 -3.15 -3.18
CA CYS A 50 11.24 -2.12 -4.18
C CYS A 50 9.74 -1.85 -4.33
N PRO A 51 9.20 -0.74 -3.82
CA PRO A 51 7.78 -0.49 -3.94
C PRO A 51 7.49 -0.27 -5.43
N THR A 52 6.68 -1.16 -5.99
CA THR A 52 6.12 -0.98 -7.34
C THR A 52 5.17 0.21 -7.25
N ARG A 53 5.72 1.42 -7.43
CA ARG A 53 5.03 2.70 -7.64
C ARG A 53 3.64 2.77 -7.01
N ARG A 54 3.57 2.83 -5.68
CA ARG A 54 2.46 3.54 -5.04
C ARG A 54 3.05 4.47 -4.00
N PRO A 55 2.92 5.81 -4.16
CA PRO A 55 3.27 6.73 -3.11
C PRO A 55 2.51 6.28 -1.86
N ARG A 56 3.21 6.16 -0.73
CA ARG A 56 2.55 6.07 0.57
C ARG A 56 1.69 7.34 0.65
N GLN A 57 0.38 7.18 0.55
CA GLN A 57 -0.56 8.28 0.70
C GLN A 57 -0.19 8.98 2.01
N PRO A 58 0.03 10.32 2.02
CA PRO A 58 0.22 11.04 3.26
C PRO A 58 -0.98 10.70 4.16
N ALA A 59 -0.73 10.24 5.39
CA ALA A 59 -1.81 10.01 6.32
C ALA A 59 -2.55 11.34 6.48
N ARG A 60 -3.78 11.42 5.94
CA ARG A 60 -4.59 12.64 6.06
C ARG A 60 -4.65 13.01 7.54
N THR A 61 -4.14 14.20 7.86
CA THR A 61 -4.17 14.71 9.23
C THR A 61 -5.60 14.71 9.75
N PRO A 62 -5.82 14.57 11.06
CA PRO A 62 -7.17 14.59 11.65
C PRO A 62 -7.99 15.81 11.20
N ALA A 63 -7.33 16.96 10.98
CA ALA A 63 -7.95 18.18 10.48
C ALA A 63 -8.52 18.02 9.06
N ILE A 64 -7.78 17.40 8.12
CA ILE A 64 -8.27 17.14 6.77
C ILE A 64 -9.43 16.14 6.81
N ARG A 65 -9.34 15.11 7.66
CA ARG A 65 -10.44 14.14 7.83
C ARG A 65 -11.71 14.80 8.37
N LYS A 66 -11.59 15.71 9.34
CA LYS A 66 -12.70 16.50 9.88
C LYS A 66 -13.31 17.41 8.82
N ALA A 67 -12.49 18.20 8.13
CA ALA A 67 -12.98 19.10 7.08
C ALA A 67 -13.72 18.36 5.95
N VAL A 68 -13.24 17.17 5.55
CA VAL A 68 -13.95 16.33 4.57
C VAL A 68 -15.26 15.77 5.16
N LYS A 69 -15.25 15.34 6.42
CA LYS A 69 -16.46 14.84 7.11
C LYS A 69 -17.52 15.92 7.26
N ASP A 70 -17.12 17.15 7.55
CA ASP A 70 -18.03 18.28 7.78
C ASP A 70 -18.61 18.84 6.47
N LYS A 71 -17.86 18.71 5.36
CA LYS A 71 -18.32 19.12 4.02
C LYS A 71 -19.10 18.06 3.26
N LEU A 72 -19.13 16.81 3.74
CA LEU A 72 -19.89 15.73 3.11
C LEU A 72 -21.23 15.57 3.85
N PRO A 73 -22.37 15.96 3.26
CA PRO A 73 -23.67 15.73 3.89
C PRO A 73 -23.90 14.22 3.98
N ARG A 74 -23.87 13.68 5.19
CA ARG A 74 -24.22 12.27 5.45
C ARG A 74 -25.74 12.15 5.51
N ASN A 75 -26.31 11.34 4.62
CA ASN A 75 -27.69 10.89 4.75
C ASN A 75 -27.82 10.01 6.01
N PRO A 76 -28.71 10.34 6.97
CA PRO A 76 -28.89 9.57 8.20
C PRO A 76 -29.53 8.19 8.00
N ALA A 77 -30.11 7.93 6.83
CA ALA A 77 -30.91 6.73 6.56
C ALA A 77 -30.10 5.43 6.41
N GLU A 78 -28.78 5.48 6.27
CA GLU A 78 -27.95 4.32 5.94
C GLU A 78 -26.98 3.90 7.05
N SER A 79 -27.26 4.19 8.33
CA SER A 79 -26.48 3.56 9.42
C SER A 79 -27.09 2.21 9.81
N PRO A 80 -26.49 1.05 9.43
CA PRO A 80 -26.88 -0.22 10.02
C PRO A 80 -26.27 -0.29 11.42
N GLY A 81 -26.99 0.17 12.44
CA GLY A 81 -26.41 0.07 13.79
C GLY A 81 -27.14 0.71 14.95
N LYS A 82 -28.39 1.19 14.81
CA LYS A 82 -29.16 1.66 15.96
C LYS A 82 -30.64 1.35 15.77
N HIS A 83 -31.06 0.14 16.14
CA HIS A 83 -32.44 -0.07 16.56
C HIS A 83 -32.55 0.28 18.05
N PRO A 84 -33.33 1.29 18.44
CA PRO A 84 -33.61 1.58 19.84
C PRO A 84 -34.58 0.55 20.40
N ALA A 85 -34.25 -0.01 21.57
CA ALA A 85 -35.16 -0.80 22.38
C ALA A 85 -36.39 0.05 22.75
N LYS A 86 -37.58 -0.48 22.48
CA LYS A 86 -38.87 0.10 22.87
C LYS A 86 -38.97 0.17 24.39
N GLU A 87 -38.89 1.36 24.97
CA GLU A 87 -39.34 1.60 26.34
C GLU A 87 -40.85 1.86 26.33
N HIS A 88 -41.57 1.08 27.14
CA HIS A 88 -43.02 1.13 27.27
C HIS A 88 -43.42 2.06 28.42
N LYS A 89 -44.47 2.85 28.17
CA LYS A 89 -45.36 3.54 29.14
C LYS A 89 -44.73 4.85 29.66
N HIS A 90 -45.44 5.98 29.65
CA HIS A 90 -46.61 6.22 30.49
C HIS A 90 -47.68 7.08 29.81
N LYS A 91 -48.94 6.69 30.01
CA LYS A 91 -50.12 7.56 29.89
C LYS A 91 -50.10 8.54 31.07
N ALA A 92 -50.29 9.83 30.80
CA ALA A 92 -50.96 10.74 31.72
C ALA A 92 -51.85 11.68 30.90
N LYS A 93 -53.16 11.51 31.05
CA LYS A 93 -54.22 12.43 30.61
C LYS A 93 -54.72 13.16 31.86
N SER A 94 -55.11 14.42 31.66
CA SER A 94 -56.09 15.23 32.43
C SER A 94 -55.73 15.54 33.89
N SER A 95 -56.02 16.71 34.45
CA SER A 95 -56.88 17.82 34.04
C SER A 95 -56.40 19.12 34.69
#